data_AF-A0A326UL99-F1
#
_entry.id   AF-A0A326UL99-F1
#
_cell.length_a   1.000
_cell.length_b   1.000
_cell.length_c   1.000
_cell.angle_alpha   90.00
_cell.angle_beta   90.00
_cell.angle_gamma   90.00
#
_symmetry.space_group_name_H-M   'P 1'
#
loop_
_entity.id
_entity.type
_entity.pdbx_description
1 polymer ?
#
loop_
_entity_poly.entity_id
_entity_poly.type
_entity_poly.pdbx_seq_one_letter_code
_entity_poly.pdbx_strand_id
1 'polypeptide(L)' 'MGFVKLSPGVEAWLKTIPGAVLVSLVAPTVLASGPAETLAALATVLVAARTKKMFLAIVVGVGVVWVFRKIF' A
#
# COMPACT_ATOMS: atom_id res chain seq x y z
N MET A 1 34.80 0.20 14.70
CA MET A 1 33.81 0.08 13.61
C MET A 1 33.79 1.40 12.86
N GLY A 2 34.31 1.45 11.64
CA GLY A 2 34.35 2.68 10.84
C GLY A 2 33.00 2.95 10.18
N PHE A 3 32.39 4.10 10.45
CA PHE A 3 31.20 4.53 9.72
C PHE A 3 31.62 4.93 8.30
N VAL A 4 31.26 4.12 7.31
CA VAL A 4 31.40 4.50 5.91
C VAL A 4 30.34 5.55 5.63
N LYS A 5 30.75 6.80 5.38
CA LYS A 5 29.84 7.85 4.92
C LYS A 5 29.34 7.47 3.55
N LEU A 6 28.07 7.06 3.48
CA LEU A 6 27.39 6.80 2.23
C LEU A 6 27.24 8.12 1.45
N SER A 7 27.30 8.05 0.13
CA SER A 7 26.95 9.19 -0.70
C SER A 7 25.45 9.50 -0.53
N PRO A 8 25.02 10.78 -0.68
CA PRO A 8 23.62 11.16 -0.54
C PRO A 8 22.68 10.36 -1.44
N GLY A 9 23.16 9.94 -2.62
CA GLY A 9 22.41 9.08 -3.54
C GLY A 9 22.15 7.68 -2.96
N VAL A 10 23.18 7.01 -2.44
CA VAL A 10 23.04 5.65 -1.87
C VAL A 10 22.10 5.66 -0.66
N GLU A 11 22.19 6.70 0.18
CA GLU A 11 21.28 6.85 1.32
C GLU A 11 19.81 7.02 0.89
N ALA A 12 19.55 7.83 -0.15
CA ALA A 12 18.21 8.01 -0.68
C ALA A 12 17.61 6.71 -1.25
N TRP A 13 18.43 5.90 -1.95
CA TRP A 13 18.01 4.59 -2.45
C TRP A 13 17.72 3.60 -1.32
N LEU A 14 18.57 3.52 -0.30
CA LEU A 14 18.35 2.63 0.84
C LEU A 14 17.05 2.97 1.60
N LYS A 15 16.69 4.25 1.70
CA LYS A 15 15.45 4.71 2.34
C LYS A 15 14.18 4.26 1.62
N THR A 16 14.23 3.95 0.32
CA THR A 16 13.04 3.50 -0.44
C THR A 16 12.85 1.98 -0.44
N ILE A 17 13.89 1.20 -0.11
CA ILE A 17 13.85 -0.27 -0.13
C ILE A 17 12.69 -0.85 0.70
N PRO A 18 12.45 -0.43 1.96
CA PRO A 18 11.39 -1.04 2.77
C PRO A 18 10.01 -0.89 2.13
N GLY A 19 9.71 0.30 1.60
CA GLY A 19 8.45 0.57 0.91
C GLY A 19 8.34 -0.23 -0.39
N ALA A 20 9.41 -0.30 -1.18
CA ALA A 20 9.43 -1.06 -2.42
C ALA A 20 9.18 -2.56 -2.19
N VAL A 21 9.85 -3.15 -1.20
CA VAL A 21 9.68 -4.57 -0.84
C VAL A 21 8.24 -4.84 -0.40
N LEU A 22 7.67 -4.00 0.48
CA LEU A 22 6.26 -4.15 0.90
C LEU A 22 5.29 -4.09 -0.29
N VAL A 23 5.47 -3.11 -1.19
CA VAL A 23 4.62 -2.98 -2.37
C VAL A 23 4.79 -4.16 -3.32
N SER A 24 6.01 -4.66 -3.53
CA SER A 24 6.27 -5.83 -4.38
C SER A 24 5.58 -7.11 -3.87
N LEU A 25 5.33 -7.21 -2.56
CA LEU A 25 4.61 -8.33 -1.97
C LEU A 25 3.10 -8.11 -2.04
N VAL A 26 2.62 -6.93 -1.64
CA VAL A 26 1.18 -6.66 -1.48
C VAL A 26 0.48 -6.46 -2.82
N ALA A 27 1.11 -5.74 -3.76
CA ALA A 27 0.50 -5.43 -5.05
C ALA A 27 0.05 -6.67 -5.84
N PRO A 28 0.89 -7.71 -6.07
CA PRO A 28 0.45 -8.89 -6.80
C PRO A 28 -0.64 -9.66 -6.04
N THR A 29 -0.57 -9.76 -4.71
CA THR A 29 -1.59 -10.48 -3.91
C THR A 29 -2.97 -9.86 -4.10
N VAL A 30 -3.06 -8.53 -4.04
CA VAL A 30 -4.34 -7.82 -4.21
C VAL A 30 -4.86 -7.95 -5.64
N LEU A 31 -3.99 -7.77 -6.63
CA LEU A 31 -4.36 -7.85 -8.05
C LEU A 31 -4.81 -9.26 -8.46
N ALA A 32 -4.23 -10.30 -7.85
CA ALA A 32 -4.58 -11.70 -8.11
C ALA A 32 -5.83 -12.17 -7.32
N SER A 33 -6.26 -11.46 -6.28
CA SER A 33 -7.39 -11.87 -5.44
C SER A 33 -8.75 -11.66 -6.11
N GLY A 34 -8.84 -10.74 -7.08
CA GLY A 34 -10.04 -10.49 -7.88
C GLY A 34 -10.40 -9.00 -8.01
N PRO A 35 -11.47 -8.69 -8.76
CA PRO A 35 -11.91 -7.31 -8.97
C PRO A 35 -12.33 -6.61 -7.68
N ALA A 36 -12.96 -7.33 -6.75
CA ALA A 36 -13.43 -6.79 -5.48
C ALA A 36 -12.27 -6.29 -4.61
N GLU A 37 -11.25 -7.13 -4.42
CA GLU A 37 -10.05 -6.82 -3.64
C GLU A 37 -9.22 -5.71 -4.32
N THR A 38 -9.11 -5.74 -5.65
CA THR A 38 -8.41 -4.70 -6.41
C THR A 38 -9.06 -3.33 -6.23
N LEU A 39 -10.38 -3.24 -6.38
CA LEU A 39 -11.12 -1.99 -6.22
C LEU A 39 -11.07 -1.49 -4.77
N ALA A 40 -11.16 -2.39 -3.79
CA ALA A 40 -11.03 -2.03 -2.39
C ALA A 40 -9.65 -1.48 -2.04
N ALA A 41 -8.57 -2.08 -2.57
CA ALA A 41 -7.22 -1.57 -2.38
C ALA A 41 -7.03 -0.20 -3.03
N LEU A 42 -7.53 0.01 -4.25
CA LEU A 42 -7.50 1.31 -4.91
C LEU A 42 -8.24 2.38 -4.10
N ALA A 43 -9.44 2.06 -3.60
CA ALA A 43 -10.21 2.97 -2.74
C ALA A 43 -9.45 3.29 -1.44
N THR A 44 -8.85 2.28 -0.80
CA THR A 44 -8.05 2.43 0.42
C THR A 44 -6.86 3.38 0.19
N VAL A 45 -6.09 3.15 -0.90
CA VAL A 45 -4.94 3.98 -1.26
C VAL A 45 -5.37 5.42 -1.55
N LEU A 46 -6.46 5.61 -2.31
CA LEU A 46 -6.99 6.93 -2.64
C LEU A 46 -7.39 7.71 -1.38
N VAL A 47 -8.11 7.06 -0.46
CA VAL A 47 -8.55 7.66 0.80
C VAL A 47 -7.36 7.97 1.71
N ALA A 48 -6.42 7.05 1.85
CA ALA A 48 -5.21 7.26 2.66
C ALA A 48 -4.40 8.45 2.13
N ALA A 49 -4.21 8.53 0.80
CA ALA A 49 -3.45 9.59 0.15
C ALA A 49 -4.12 10.97 0.29
N ARG A 50 -5.45 11.04 0.22
CA ARG A 50 -6.20 12.30 0.27
C ARG A 50 -6.47 12.79 1.69
N THR A 51 -6.83 11.90 2.60
CA THR A 51 -7.29 12.29 3.95
C THR A 51 -6.17 12.31 4.98
N LYS A 52 -5.06 11.58 4.73
CA LYS A 52 -4.00 11.31 5.72
C LYS A 52 -4.54 10.66 7.02
N LYS A 53 -5.79 10.18 7.04
CA LYS A 53 -6.45 9.55 8.20
C LYS A 53 -6.48 8.03 8.02
N MET A 54 -5.62 7.34 8.76
CA MET A 54 -5.46 5.89 8.63
C MET A 54 -6.75 5.12 8.99
N PHE A 55 -7.45 5.52 10.06
CA PHE A 55 -8.73 4.90 10.45
C PHE A 55 -9.78 4.97 9.33
N LEU A 56 -9.87 6.11 8.64
CA LEU A 56 -10.85 6.31 7.58
C LEU A 56 -10.53 5.44 6.35
N ALA A 57 -9.24 5.30 6.02
CA ALA A 57 -8.79 4.40 4.96
C ALA A 57 -9.14 2.93 5.25
N ILE A 58 -8.96 2.48 6.50
CA ILE A 58 -9.30 1.11 6.92
C ILE A 58 -10.81 0.86 6.77
N VAL A 59 -11.64 1.75 7.31
CA VAL A 59 -13.10 1.60 7.25
C VAL A 59 -13.60 1.57 5.81
N VAL A 60 -13.06 2.44 4.95
CA VAL A 60 -13.43 2.45 3.53
C VAL A 60 -12.98 1.16 2.84
N GLY A 61 -11.74 0.72 3.04
CA GLY A 61 -11.24 -0.51 2.41
C GLY A 61 -12.07 -1.74 2.77
N VAL A 62 -12.33 -1.94 4.06
CA VAL A 62 -13.19 -3.04 4.55
C VAL A 62 -14.61 -2.92 4.01
N GLY A 63 -15.18 -1.72 4.02
CA GLY A 63 -16.50 -1.45 3.49
C GLY A 63 -16.62 -1.80 2.01
N VAL A 64 -15.63 -1.42 1.19
CA VAL A 64 -15.63 -1.72 -0.25
C VAL A 64 -15.54 -3.23 -0.51
N VAL A 65 -14.62 -3.96 0.17
CA VAL A 65 -14.56 -5.43 0.02
C VAL A 65 -15.90 -6.06 0.39
N TRP A 66 -16.48 -5.64 1.52
CA TRP A 66 -17.72 -6.21 2.01
C TRP A 66 -18.89 -5.99 1.06
N VAL A 67 -19.04 -4.78 0.52
CA VAL A 67 -20.09 -4.46 -0.45
C VAL A 67 -19.88 -5.23 -1.76
N PHE A 68 -18.65 -5.25 -2.30
CA PHE A 68 -18.39 -5.93 -3.56
C PHE A 68 -18.61 -7.44 -3.47
N ARG A 69 -18.16 -8.08 -2.37
CA ARG A 69 -18.37 -9.52 -2.13
C ARG A 69 -19.84 -9.90 -1.88
N LYS A 70 -20.71 -8.93 -1.63
CA LYS A 70 -22.16 -9.16 -1.53
C LYS A 70 -22.86 -9.04 -2.88
N ILE A 71 -22.26 -8.35 -3.84
CA ILE A 71 -22.85 -8.08 -5.16
C ILE A 71 -22.32 -9.06 -6.22
N PHE A 72 -21.07 -9.52 -6.07
CA PHE A 72 -20.38 -10.50 -6.93
C PHE A 72 -20.06 -11.76 -6.14
#